data_AF-A0A928TYT4-F1
#
_entry.id   AF-A0A928TYT4-F1
#
_cell.length_a   1.000
_cell.length_b   1.000
_cell.length_c   1.000
_cell.angle_alpha   90.00
_cell.angle_beta   90.00
_cell.angle_gamma   90.00
#
_symmetry.space_group_name_H-M   'P 1'
#
loop_
_entity.id
_entity.type
_entity.pdbx_description
1 polymer ?
#
loop_
_entity_poly.entity_id
_entity_poly.type
_entity_poly.pdbx_seq_one_letter_code
_entity_poly.pdbx_strand_id
1 'polypeptide(L)'
;MSKPVSRTVVKIFTAVTLLLLTSFATTNASSTPHGSQAIRQQTPALAPEVVTVTATKTDTLFTDVNNNTLVDPGDTLQYTIVVGNSGDEDALNTLFTDVTDDTEVTVIAGSLRATPIGCNDAYNVIGNTHITHAAGAGLLANDIDPDGGSLTASCAPCTSTNGGAVTLNADGSFTYNPPVGFTGSDTFTYTVTDNHSLTDTGTVTFTVTNRIWWVDSDAPGGGDGRSTSPFNTLSAAQAASGANDIVFVYNRGANYTGGFVMDNGERLCGHGAALATCSGITPPAGTAFPGTSTNPTIINAAGNGVTLAQNNTIHGVTLGNTGAAANFALSGSNFGTLNLEIVTINTNNGAISLNTGTATASFTSVTATGSTNNVALTSVNGNLNLGTGALSGSSGDAFVIGGGAAAVSYTGTITNSAARAVNIQNKTAGTVTFGGAITSTGTGILLANNSGATMTFTGGLSLNTGTNTAFSATGGGTINVSTGINAATTTAGTAVNIRNMTIGASGVTFRSVSANGGSNGIYLDSNTGGTFTVSGTGSPGSGGTIQNMSGANGTTNGIGVYLNNTGNVSLNWMQLNGFSNFAIRGITVSNVTFTNSVVSGLSGDSAADDEGAISFTNLTGTFTFTNRGVTRNP
;
A
#
# COMPACT_ATOMS: atom_id res chain seq x y z
N MET A 1 -10.64 -39.20 -2.92
CA MET A 1 -9.27 -39.09 -3.44
C MET A 1 -9.31 -39.57 -4.89
N SER A 2 -8.33 -39.23 -5.73
CA SER A 2 -8.34 -39.62 -7.14
C SER A 2 -6.94 -40.12 -7.51
N LYS A 3 -6.64 -41.33 -7.02
CA LYS A 3 -5.42 -42.07 -7.37
C LYS A 3 -5.78 -43.55 -7.54
N PRO A 4 -5.34 -44.20 -8.62
CA PRO A 4 -5.36 -45.65 -8.69
C PRO A 4 -4.34 -46.23 -7.69
N VAL A 5 -4.83 -46.75 -6.56
CA VAL A 5 -4.01 -47.34 -5.49
C VAL A 5 -3.95 -48.86 -5.63
N SER A 6 -2.76 -49.43 -5.60
CA SER A 6 -2.53 -50.88 -5.55
C SER A 6 -2.07 -51.28 -4.15
N ARG A 7 -2.86 -52.10 -3.46
CA ARG A 7 -2.58 -52.59 -2.10
C ARG A 7 -2.15 -54.05 -2.17
N THR A 8 -1.08 -54.40 -1.45
CA THR A 8 -0.65 -55.80 -1.34
C THR A 8 -0.94 -56.33 0.05
N VAL A 9 -1.70 -57.43 0.13
CA VAL A 9 -2.00 -58.14 1.37
C VAL A 9 -1.30 -59.49 1.34
N VAL A 10 -0.41 -59.72 2.30
CA VAL A 10 0.32 -60.97 2.49
C VAL A 10 -0.37 -61.79 3.58
N LYS A 11 -0.47 -63.10 3.37
CA LYS A 11 -0.94 -64.09 4.36
C LYS A 11 -0.02 -65.30 4.35
N ILE A 12 0.28 -65.87 5.50
CA ILE A 12 1.03 -67.14 5.59
C ILE A 12 0.10 -68.21 6.19
N PHE A 13 0.09 -69.38 5.58
CA PHE A 13 -0.69 -70.52 6.05
C PHE A 13 0.21 -71.74 6.26
N THR A 14 -0.18 -72.65 7.13
CA THR A 14 0.44 -73.98 7.28
C THR A 14 -0.48 -75.02 6.66
N ALA A 15 0.07 -75.94 5.86
CA ALA A 15 -0.66 -77.06 5.29
C ALA A 15 -1.01 -78.10 6.38
N VAL A 16 -2.28 -78.53 6.44
CA VAL A 16 -2.80 -79.46 7.45
C VAL A 16 -3.62 -80.58 6.78
N THR A 17 -3.22 -81.82 7.07
CA THR A 17 -3.88 -83.12 6.81
C THR A 17 -4.99 -83.19 5.74
N LEU A 18 -4.62 -83.77 4.60
CA LEU A 18 -5.43 -84.14 3.43
C LEU A 18 -6.72 -84.92 3.73
N LEU A 19 -7.84 -84.56 3.07
CA LEU A 19 -8.94 -85.51 2.79
C LEU A 19 -9.73 -85.16 1.51
N LEU A 20 -9.50 -85.94 0.46
CA LEU A 20 -10.16 -85.89 -0.86
C LEU A 20 -11.71 -85.96 -0.81
N LEU A 21 -12.45 -84.99 -1.40
CA LEU A 21 -13.24 -85.13 -2.66
C LEU A 21 -14.20 -83.94 -3.01
N THR A 22 -14.16 -83.47 -4.29
CA THR A 22 -15.28 -82.90 -5.12
C THR A 22 -16.18 -81.76 -4.57
N SER A 23 -16.27 -80.58 -5.19
CA SER A 23 -16.96 -80.32 -6.49
C SER A 23 -17.07 -78.81 -6.82
N PHE A 24 -17.44 -78.46 -8.06
CA PHE A 24 -17.59 -77.07 -8.56
C PHE A 24 -18.88 -76.36 -8.12
N ALA A 25 -18.83 -75.02 -7.92
CA ALA A 25 -19.94 -74.12 -8.25
C ALA A 25 -19.47 -72.68 -8.55
N THR A 26 -19.93 -72.11 -9.66
CA THR A 26 -19.85 -70.66 -9.97
C THR A 26 -21.21 -70.00 -9.81
N THR A 27 -21.30 -68.80 -9.23
CA THR A 27 -22.52 -67.98 -9.29
C THR A 27 -22.22 -66.50 -9.53
N ASN A 28 -22.78 -65.96 -10.61
CA ASN A 28 -22.91 -64.52 -10.83
C ASN A 28 -24.10 -63.97 -10.04
N ALA A 29 -24.01 -62.73 -9.53
CA ALA A 29 -25.15 -61.99 -9.01
C ALA A 29 -25.48 -60.80 -9.93
N SER A 30 -26.73 -60.72 -10.38
CA SER A 30 -27.22 -59.68 -11.30
C SER A 30 -27.96 -58.56 -10.54
N SER A 31 -27.88 -57.32 -11.02
CA SER A 31 -28.75 -56.22 -10.61
C SER A 31 -29.65 -55.76 -11.75
N THR A 32 -30.96 -55.67 -11.52
CA THR A 32 -31.97 -55.23 -12.49
C THR A 32 -32.49 -53.80 -12.23
N PRO A 33 -33.05 -53.08 -13.22
CA PRO A 33 -32.99 -51.60 -13.21
C PRO A 33 -34.32 -50.81 -13.37
N HIS A 34 -34.19 -49.49 -13.18
CA HIS A 34 -34.98 -48.35 -13.72
C HIS A 34 -36.27 -47.81 -13.03
N GLY A 35 -36.27 -46.47 -12.89
CA GLY A 35 -37.42 -45.56 -12.69
C GLY A 35 -36.99 -44.09 -12.98
N SER A 36 -37.87 -43.22 -13.53
CA SER A 36 -37.48 -41.95 -14.22
C SER A 36 -38.58 -40.85 -14.14
N GLN A 37 -38.42 -39.57 -14.52
CA GLN A 37 -37.47 -38.86 -15.43
C GLN A 37 -37.24 -37.37 -15.02
N ALA A 38 -36.11 -36.77 -15.45
CA ALA A 38 -35.89 -35.34 -15.84
C ALA A 38 -36.19 -34.21 -14.79
N ILE A 39 -35.70 -32.96 -14.88
CA ILE A 39 -35.21 -32.12 -16.00
C ILE A 39 -34.09 -31.13 -15.54
N ARG A 40 -32.94 -31.10 -16.23
CA ARG A 40 -32.26 -29.92 -16.85
C ARG A 40 -30.78 -30.19 -17.14
N GLN A 41 -30.34 -29.82 -18.35
CA GLN A 41 -28.95 -29.87 -18.81
C GLN A 41 -28.50 -28.44 -19.16
N GLN A 42 -27.31 -28.01 -18.70
CA GLN A 42 -26.34 -27.28 -19.55
C GLN A 42 -24.94 -27.16 -18.92
N THR A 43 -24.12 -28.19 -19.14
CA THR A 43 -22.64 -28.10 -19.28
C THR A 43 -22.20 -29.33 -20.09
N PRO A 44 -21.00 -29.34 -20.71
CA PRO A 44 -20.50 -30.53 -21.39
C PRO A 44 -20.38 -31.67 -20.37
N ALA A 45 -20.87 -32.86 -20.71
CA ALA A 45 -20.71 -34.01 -19.85
C ALA A 45 -19.22 -34.38 -19.77
N LEU A 46 -18.65 -34.31 -18.56
CA LEU A 46 -17.50 -35.14 -18.23
C LEU A 46 -17.90 -36.61 -18.47
N ALA A 47 -16.94 -37.44 -18.88
CA ALA A 47 -17.18 -38.87 -18.97
C ALA A 47 -17.65 -39.39 -17.60
N PRO A 48 -18.54 -40.40 -17.55
CA PRO A 48 -19.00 -40.93 -16.28
C PRO A 48 -17.80 -41.43 -15.47
N GLU A 49 -17.65 -40.91 -14.25
CA GLU A 49 -16.62 -41.32 -13.29
C GLU A 49 -16.73 -42.83 -13.04
N VAL A 50 -15.65 -43.57 -13.31
CA VAL A 50 -15.66 -45.05 -13.23
C VAL A 50 -14.82 -45.51 -12.05
N VAL A 51 -15.42 -46.27 -11.14
CA VAL A 51 -14.69 -47.07 -10.14
C VAL A 51 -14.34 -48.42 -10.77
N THR A 52 -13.05 -48.70 -10.98
CA THR A 52 -12.57 -49.95 -11.59
C THR A 52 -11.61 -50.65 -10.64
N VAL A 53 -12.11 -51.57 -9.82
CA VAL A 53 -11.27 -52.33 -8.86
C VAL A 53 -11.00 -53.73 -9.39
N THR A 54 -9.75 -54.14 -9.31
CA THR A 54 -9.26 -55.48 -9.66
C THR A 54 -8.57 -56.10 -8.45
N ALA A 55 -8.76 -57.39 -8.24
CA ALA A 55 -8.02 -58.15 -7.24
C ALA A 55 -7.39 -59.38 -7.90
N THR A 56 -6.10 -59.59 -7.67
CA THR A 56 -5.37 -60.79 -8.10
C THR A 56 -4.76 -61.47 -6.88
N LYS A 57 -4.92 -62.79 -6.77
CA LYS A 57 -4.34 -63.61 -5.71
C LYS A 57 -3.28 -64.53 -6.34
N THR A 58 -2.12 -64.59 -5.70
CA THR A 58 -1.01 -65.48 -6.06
C THR A 58 -0.52 -66.19 -4.81
N ASP A 59 0.04 -67.37 -4.97
CA ASP A 59 0.55 -68.23 -3.91
C ASP A 59 1.96 -68.72 -4.23
N THR A 60 2.76 -68.93 -3.19
CA THR A 60 4.15 -69.37 -3.28
C THR A 60 4.50 -70.26 -2.09
N LEU A 61 5.28 -71.31 -2.33
CA LEU A 61 5.86 -72.14 -1.27
C LEU A 61 6.90 -71.31 -0.51
N PHE A 62 6.62 -71.00 0.75
CA PHE A 62 7.40 -70.08 1.59
C PHE A 62 8.42 -70.81 2.45
N THR A 63 8.02 -71.93 3.05
CA THR A 63 8.96 -72.90 3.65
C THR A 63 8.61 -74.31 3.23
N ASP A 64 9.54 -74.95 2.54
CA ASP A 64 9.52 -76.36 2.20
C ASP A 64 10.32 -77.13 3.27
N VAL A 65 9.63 -77.91 4.10
CA VAL A 65 10.20 -78.59 5.27
C VAL A 65 10.95 -79.86 4.89
N ASN A 66 10.62 -80.46 3.74
CA ASN A 66 11.23 -81.70 3.26
C ASN A 66 12.10 -81.52 2.00
N ASN A 67 12.11 -80.31 1.45
CA ASN A 67 12.89 -79.81 0.32
C ASN A 67 12.59 -80.50 -1.02
N ASN A 68 11.35 -80.95 -1.25
CA ASN A 68 10.92 -81.66 -2.47
C ASN A 68 10.25 -80.78 -3.54
N THR A 69 10.05 -79.48 -3.28
CA THR A 69 9.38 -78.48 -4.15
C THR A 69 7.89 -78.72 -4.44
N LEU A 70 7.24 -79.60 -3.70
CA LEU A 70 5.79 -79.79 -3.65
C LEU A 70 5.23 -79.08 -2.42
N VAL A 71 3.90 -79.08 -2.28
CA VAL A 71 3.21 -78.56 -1.09
C VAL A 71 2.78 -79.75 -0.25
N ASP A 72 3.43 -79.98 0.90
CA ASP A 72 3.16 -81.08 1.80
C ASP A 72 2.69 -80.61 3.20
N PRO A 73 1.99 -81.47 3.98
CA PRO A 73 1.58 -81.15 5.34
C PRO A 73 2.77 -80.77 6.24
N GLY A 74 2.70 -79.57 6.84
CA GLY A 74 3.78 -78.97 7.62
C GLY A 74 4.54 -77.85 6.91
N ASP A 75 4.44 -77.76 5.58
CA ASP A 75 4.96 -76.62 4.82
C ASP A 75 4.17 -75.34 5.09
N THR A 76 4.74 -74.20 4.70
CA THR A 76 4.02 -72.93 4.72
C THR A 76 3.93 -72.29 3.35
N LEU A 77 2.74 -71.75 3.06
CA LEU A 77 2.44 -71.02 1.82
C LEU A 77 2.31 -69.53 2.13
N GLN A 78 2.97 -68.69 1.33
CA GLN A 78 2.75 -67.25 1.33
C GLN A 78 1.82 -66.89 0.16
N TYR A 79 0.64 -66.37 0.50
CA TYR A 79 -0.29 -65.78 -0.46
C TYR A 79 -0.07 -64.27 -0.52
N THR A 80 -0.09 -63.74 -1.73
CA THR A 80 0.01 -62.32 -2.03
C THR A 80 -1.22 -61.91 -2.82
N ILE A 81 -2.07 -61.08 -2.22
CA ILE A 81 -3.29 -60.52 -2.82
C ILE A 81 -3.00 -59.07 -3.19
N VAL A 82 -3.03 -58.74 -4.48
CA VAL A 82 -2.89 -57.37 -4.97
C VAL A 82 -4.26 -56.84 -5.36
N VAL A 83 -4.72 -55.80 -4.66
CA VAL A 83 -6.00 -55.10 -4.91
C VAL A 83 -5.69 -53.73 -5.51
N GLY A 84 -5.92 -53.57 -6.81
CA GLY A 84 -5.75 -52.31 -7.53
C GLY A 84 -7.09 -51.61 -7.76
N ASN A 85 -7.27 -50.40 -7.25
CA ASN A 85 -8.18 -49.45 -7.88
C ASN A 85 -7.47 -48.87 -9.11
N SER A 86 -8.17 -48.81 -10.24
CA SER A 86 -7.72 -48.21 -11.51
C SER A 86 -8.72 -47.18 -12.04
N GLY A 87 -9.76 -46.89 -11.26
CA GLY A 87 -10.73 -45.84 -11.53
C GLY A 87 -10.31 -44.46 -11.02
N ASP A 88 -11.02 -43.44 -11.49
CA ASP A 88 -10.79 -42.03 -11.14
C ASP A 88 -11.38 -41.65 -9.76
N GLU A 89 -12.18 -42.53 -9.15
CA GLU A 89 -12.92 -42.31 -7.91
C GLU A 89 -12.57 -43.32 -6.79
N ASP A 90 -12.87 -42.96 -5.54
CA ASP A 90 -12.61 -43.81 -4.38
C ASP A 90 -13.52 -45.06 -4.36
N ALA A 91 -12.89 -46.24 -4.26
CA ALA A 91 -13.58 -47.52 -4.10
C ALA A 91 -14.11 -47.77 -2.67
N LEU A 92 -14.73 -46.76 -2.04
CA LEU A 92 -15.23 -46.84 -0.66
C LEU A 92 -16.21 -48.01 -0.48
N ASN A 93 -16.13 -48.66 0.68
CA ASN A 93 -16.95 -49.81 1.08
C ASN A 93 -16.88 -51.05 0.16
N THR A 94 -15.89 -51.13 -0.76
CA THR A 94 -15.65 -52.34 -1.56
C THR A 94 -15.14 -53.48 -0.67
N LEU A 95 -15.98 -54.46 -0.38
CA LEU A 95 -15.63 -55.62 0.44
C LEU A 95 -15.00 -56.72 -0.42
N PHE A 96 -13.75 -57.06 -0.14
CA PHE A 96 -13.08 -58.24 -0.70
C PHE A 96 -13.14 -59.41 0.28
N THR A 97 -14.00 -60.38 -0.02
CA THR A 97 -14.05 -61.65 0.73
C THR A 97 -13.15 -62.68 0.05
N ASP A 98 -11.95 -62.86 0.58
CA ASP A 98 -11.11 -64.01 0.23
C ASP A 98 -11.65 -65.26 0.94
N VAL A 99 -12.57 -65.97 0.27
CA VAL A 99 -13.08 -67.26 0.74
C VAL A 99 -11.97 -68.29 0.54
N THR A 100 -11.25 -68.60 1.60
CA THR A 100 -10.40 -69.79 1.66
C THR A 100 -11.30 -71.01 1.82
N ASP A 101 -11.91 -71.44 0.71
CA ASP A 101 -12.76 -72.65 0.61
C ASP A 101 -11.92 -73.95 0.59
N ASP A 102 -10.67 -73.83 1.06
CA ASP A 102 -9.66 -74.89 1.09
C ASP A 102 -9.52 -75.37 2.54
N THR A 103 -9.97 -76.58 2.79
CA THR A 103 -9.92 -77.23 4.11
C THR A 103 -8.52 -77.74 4.48
N GLU A 104 -7.57 -77.73 3.55
CA GLU A 104 -6.23 -78.32 3.71
C GLU A 104 -5.20 -77.28 4.22
N VAL A 105 -5.64 -76.04 4.46
CA VAL A 105 -4.77 -74.88 4.66
C VAL A 105 -5.21 -74.02 5.86
N THR A 106 -4.37 -73.90 6.90
CA THR A 106 -4.69 -73.14 8.14
C THR A 106 -3.94 -71.81 8.21
N VAL A 107 -4.64 -70.69 8.42
CA VAL A 107 -4.01 -69.36 8.58
C VAL A 107 -3.07 -69.36 9.79
N ILE A 108 -1.82 -68.96 9.61
CA ILE A 108 -0.92 -68.68 10.74
C ILE A 108 -1.38 -67.38 11.39
N ALA A 109 -1.76 -67.43 12.67
CA ALA A 109 -2.22 -66.26 13.41
C ALA A 109 -1.17 -65.13 13.40
N GLY A 110 -1.58 -63.91 13.06
CA GLY A 110 -0.68 -62.75 12.95
C GLY A 110 0.19 -62.71 11.68
N SER A 111 -0.05 -63.57 10.69
CA SER A 111 0.63 -63.53 9.39
C SER A 111 -0.03 -62.65 8.33
N LEU A 112 -1.26 -62.17 8.60
CA LEU A 112 -1.93 -61.18 7.76
C LEU A 112 -1.18 -59.85 7.89
N ARG A 113 -0.73 -59.31 6.75
CA ARG A 113 -0.06 -58.01 6.66
C ARG A 113 -0.52 -57.24 5.44
N ALA A 114 -0.75 -55.94 5.54
CA ALA A 114 -1.13 -55.09 4.42
C ALA A 114 -0.09 -54.00 4.17
N THR A 115 0.19 -53.69 2.91
CA THR A 115 0.94 -52.47 2.58
C THR A 115 0.20 -51.24 3.13
N PRO A 116 0.92 -50.22 3.61
CA PRO A 116 0.33 -48.94 3.94
C PRO A 116 -0.30 -48.30 2.68
N ILE A 117 -1.10 -47.26 2.88
CA ILE A 117 -1.76 -46.51 1.81
C ILE A 117 -1.17 -45.10 1.80
N GLY A 118 -0.41 -44.79 0.74
CA GLY A 118 0.16 -43.48 0.46
C GLY A 118 -0.84 -42.59 -0.28
N CYS A 119 -1.37 -41.60 0.42
CA CYS A 119 -2.24 -40.57 -0.11
C CYS A 119 -1.42 -39.50 -0.86
N ASN A 120 -2.11 -38.63 -1.60
CA ASN A 120 -1.49 -37.49 -2.25
C ASN A 120 -1.77 -36.22 -1.45
N ASP A 121 -0.74 -35.38 -1.30
CA ASP A 121 -0.81 -34.13 -0.55
C ASP A 121 -0.86 -32.90 -1.46
N ALA A 122 -1.47 -31.83 -0.96
CA ALA A 122 -1.51 -30.54 -1.63
C ALA A 122 -1.25 -29.40 -0.65
N TYR A 123 -0.24 -28.57 -0.95
CA TYR A 123 0.14 -27.42 -0.14
C TYR A 123 0.26 -26.15 -1.00
N ASN A 124 -0.28 -25.04 -0.49
CA ASN A 124 -0.09 -23.72 -1.10
C ASN A 124 1.18 -23.07 -0.54
N VAL A 125 2.04 -22.56 -1.41
CA VAL A 125 3.36 -22.02 -1.03
C VAL A 125 3.54 -20.64 -1.66
N ILE A 126 4.33 -19.78 -1.01
CA ILE A 126 4.75 -18.50 -1.60
C ILE A 126 6.13 -18.66 -2.22
N GLY A 127 6.32 -18.17 -3.45
CA GLY A 127 7.62 -18.19 -4.12
C GLY A 127 8.71 -17.56 -3.25
N ASN A 128 9.92 -18.13 -3.30
CA ASN A 128 11.07 -17.74 -2.47
C ASN A 128 10.89 -17.85 -0.94
N THR A 129 9.80 -18.45 -0.45
CA THR A 129 9.50 -18.53 0.99
C THR A 129 9.55 -19.97 1.48
N HIS A 130 10.40 -20.21 2.48
CA HIS A 130 10.52 -21.51 3.14
C HIS A 130 9.31 -21.81 4.02
N ILE A 131 8.86 -23.08 4.01
CA ILE A 131 7.74 -23.56 4.82
C ILE A 131 8.13 -24.77 5.67
N THR A 132 7.47 -24.92 6.82
CA THR A 132 7.65 -26.01 7.77
C THR A 132 6.31 -26.58 8.20
N HIS A 133 6.10 -27.88 8.02
CA HIS A 133 4.92 -28.61 8.48
C HIS A 133 5.29 -29.60 9.58
N ALA A 134 4.63 -29.49 10.73
CA ALA A 134 4.74 -30.47 11.81
C ALA A 134 3.95 -31.74 11.48
N ALA A 135 4.32 -32.88 12.07
CA ALA A 135 3.80 -34.21 11.75
C ALA A 135 2.27 -34.30 11.60
N GLY A 136 1.52 -33.72 12.54
CA GLY A 136 0.04 -33.72 12.51
C GLY A 136 -0.62 -32.92 11.38
N ALA A 137 0.16 -32.24 10.53
CA ALA A 137 -0.26 -31.62 9.27
C ALA A 137 0.78 -31.84 8.14
N GLY A 138 1.63 -32.86 8.31
CA GLY A 138 2.63 -33.32 7.35
C GLY A 138 2.12 -34.49 6.52
N LEU A 139 3.04 -35.20 5.86
CA LEU A 139 2.69 -36.16 4.79
C LEU A 139 1.97 -37.41 5.30
N LEU A 140 2.23 -37.84 6.55
CA LEU A 140 1.57 -39.01 7.13
C LEU A 140 0.19 -38.71 7.73
N ALA A 141 -0.32 -37.47 7.64
CA ALA A 141 -1.55 -37.06 8.33
C ALA A 141 -2.84 -37.59 7.67
N ASN A 142 -2.76 -38.02 6.41
CA ASN A 142 -3.84 -38.62 5.60
C ASN A 142 -3.52 -40.07 5.18
N ASP A 143 -2.32 -40.57 5.45
CA ASP A 143 -1.90 -41.95 5.19
C ASP A 143 -2.52 -42.93 6.19
N ILE A 144 -2.70 -44.17 5.76
CA ILE A 144 -3.38 -45.20 6.55
C ILE A 144 -2.60 -46.52 6.50
N ASP A 145 -2.30 -47.08 7.67
CA ASP A 145 -1.94 -48.49 7.82
C ASP A 145 -3.23 -49.32 8.04
N PRO A 146 -3.59 -50.24 7.13
CA PRO A 146 -4.73 -51.14 7.33
C PRO A 146 -4.56 -52.10 8.53
N ASP A 147 -3.32 -52.42 8.92
CA ASP A 147 -3.01 -53.25 10.08
C ASP A 147 -3.06 -52.43 11.40
N GLY A 148 -3.18 -51.10 11.31
CA GLY A 148 -3.26 -50.19 12.45
C GLY A 148 -1.92 -49.93 13.16
N GLY A 149 -0.80 -50.26 12.51
CA GLY A 149 0.54 -49.96 12.98
C GLY A 149 0.96 -48.50 12.78
N SER A 150 2.21 -48.24 13.16
CA SER A 150 2.85 -46.93 13.02
C SER A 150 3.45 -46.76 11.62
N LEU A 151 3.14 -45.64 10.96
CA LEU A 151 3.75 -45.26 9.69
C LEU A 151 5.04 -44.45 9.88
N THR A 152 5.95 -44.57 8.90
CA THR A 152 7.12 -43.70 8.75
C THR A 152 7.30 -43.23 7.30
N ALA A 153 7.86 -42.04 7.10
CA ALA A 153 8.06 -41.42 5.79
C ALA A 153 9.54 -41.30 5.39
N SER A 154 9.85 -41.43 4.10
CA SER A 154 11.20 -41.18 3.55
C SER A 154 11.18 -40.71 2.09
N CYS A 155 12.24 -40.04 1.64
CA CYS A 155 12.44 -39.67 0.23
C CYS A 155 13.91 -39.90 -0.20
N ALA A 156 14.09 -40.29 -1.46
CA ALA A 156 15.41 -40.44 -2.08
C ALA A 156 15.27 -40.33 -3.62
N PRO A 157 15.58 -39.18 -4.24
CA PRO A 157 16.07 -37.93 -3.63
C PRO A 157 14.95 -37.10 -2.96
N CYS A 158 15.32 -36.30 -1.96
CA CYS A 158 14.44 -35.30 -1.34
C CYS A 158 14.54 -33.94 -2.08
N THR A 159 14.24 -33.96 -3.36
CA THR A 159 14.23 -32.76 -4.23
C THR A 159 13.00 -32.81 -5.13
N SER A 160 12.32 -31.67 -5.29
CA SER A 160 11.16 -31.59 -6.18
C SER A 160 11.56 -31.53 -7.66
N THR A 161 10.59 -31.78 -8.53
CA THR A 161 10.72 -31.81 -9.99
C THR A 161 11.36 -30.53 -10.54
N ASN A 162 11.05 -29.37 -9.98
CA ASN A 162 11.62 -28.07 -10.39
C ASN A 162 12.88 -27.66 -9.59
N GLY A 163 13.45 -28.55 -8.76
CA GLY A 163 14.71 -28.33 -8.04
C GLY A 163 14.57 -27.63 -6.68
N GLY A 164 13.38 -27.65 -6.08
CA GLY A 164 13.16 -27.19 -4.72
C GLY A 164 13.71 -28.20 -3.71
N ALA A 165 14.25 -27.70 -2.59
CA ALA A 165 14.84 -28.55 -1.56
C ALA A 165 13.77 -29.01 -0.56
N VAL A 166 13.71 -30.31 -0.30
CA VAL A 166 12.84 -30.91 0.71
C VAL A 166 13.69 -31.54 1.81
N THR A 167 13.28 -31.35 3.07
CA THR A 167 13.77 -32.16 4.20
C THR A 167 12.57 -32.84 4.81
N LEU A 168 12.52 -34.17 4.77
CA LEU A 168 11.44 -35.00 5.31
C LEU A 168 11.97 -35.81 6.49
N ASN A 169 11.24 -35.78 7.60
CA ASN A 169 11.50 -36.59 8.78
C ASN A 169 10.62 -37.84 8.77
N ALA A 170 11.06 -38.87 9.50
CA ALA A 170 10.34 -40.15 9.58
C ALA A 170 8.91 -40.03 10.15
N ASP A 171 8.62 -39.01 10.95
CA ASP A 171 7.28 -38.73 11.51
C ASP A 171 6.33 -38.01 10.52
N GLY A 172 6.74 -37.83 9.26
CA GLY A 172 5.96 -37.11 8.24
C GLY A 172 6.05 -35.59 8.34
N SER A 173 6.71 -35.03 9.36
CA SER A 173 7.04 -33.60 9.38
C SER A 173 8.06 -33.28 8.28
N PHE A 174 7.90 -32.14 7.62
CA PHE A 174 8.78 -31.77 6.52
C PHE A 174 8.99 -30.27 6.41
N THR A 175 10.02 -29.89 5.67
CA THR A 175 10.22 -28.52 5.20
C THR A 175 10.39 -28.51 3.69
N TYR A 176 10.02 -27.40 3.06
CA TYR A 176 10.20 -27.16 1.63
C TYR A 176 10.74 -25.75 1.40
N ASN A 177 11.75 -25.64 0.55
CA ASN A 177 12.32 -24.37 0.09
C ASN A 177 12.18 -24.31 -1.45
N PRO A 178 11.30 -23.46 -1.99
CA PRO A 178 11.09 -23.36 -3.44
C PRO A 178 12.37 -23.07 -4.23
N PRO A 179 12.41 -23.40 -5.53
CA PRO A 179 13.43 -22.91 -6.44
C PRO A 179 13.39 -21.37 -6.50
N VAL A 180 14.56 -20.75 -6.69
CA VAL A 180 14.69 -19.28 -6.74
C VAL A 180 13.85 -18.71 -7.90
N GLY A 181 13.01 -17.73 -7.60
CA GLY A 181 12.17 -17.03 -8.57
C GLY A 181 10.99 -17.82 -9.16
N PHE A 182 10.77 -19.05 -8.69
CA PHE A 182 9.77 -19.97 -9.25
C PHE A 182 8.34 -19.69 -8.75
N THR A 183 7.38 -19.85 -9.66
CA THR A 183 5.93 -19.94 -9.41
C THR A 183 5.31 -20.96 -10.36
N GLY A 184 4.34 -21.73 -9.89
CA GLY A 184 3.72 -22.80 -10.66
C GLY A 184 3.43 -24.02 -9.79
N SER A 185 3.08 -25.14 -10.42
CA SER A 185 2.98 -26.43 -9.75
C SER A 185 4.36 -27.09 -9.67
N ASP A 186 4.73 -27.57 -8.48
CA ASP A 186 5.94 -28.36 -8.26
C ASP A 186 5.59 -29.62 -7.45
N THR A 187 6.33 -30.70 -7.65
CA THR A 187 5.96 -32.03 -7.11
C THR A 187 7.17 -32.81 -6.62
N PHE A 188 6.96 -33.68 -5.63
CA PHE A 188 7.89 -34.77 -5.29
C PHE A 188 7.13 -35.98 -4.77
N THR A 189 7.79 -37.14 -4.74
CA THR A 189 7.24 -38.39 -4.21
C THR A 189 7.94 -38.78 -2.92
N TYR A 190 7.20 -39.31 -1.96
CA TYR A 190 7.74 -39.95 -0.76
C TYR A 190 7.30 -41.41 -0.66
N THR A 191 8.04 -42.20 0.11
CA THR A 191 7.69 -43.59 0.45
C THR A 191 7.17 -43.61 1.88
N VAL A 192 5.96 -44.14 2.06
CA VAL A 192 5.39 -44.48 3.37
C VAL A 192 5.73 -45.94 3.68
N THR A 193 6.18 -46.23 4.90
CA THR A 193 6.59 -47.56 5.37
C THR A 193 5.87 -47.89 6.67
N ASP A 194 5.28 -49.08 6.76
CA ASP A 194 4.62 -49.58 7.98
C ASP A 194 5.63 -50.13 9.02
N ASN A 195 5.13 -50.67 10.13
CA ASN A 195 5.95 -51.34 11.15
C ASN A 195 6.41 -52.76 10.75
N HIS A 196 6.12 -53.22 9.53
CA HIS A 196 6.47 -54.53 8.97
C HIS A 196 7.41 -54.41 7.75
N SER A 197 7.88 -53.20 7.43
CA SER A 197 8.72 -52.88 6.25
C SER A 197 8.03 -53.04 4.89
N LEU A 198 6.69 -53.03 4.86
CA LEU A 198 5.90 -52.89 3.63
C LEU A 198 5.73 -51.40 3.28
N THR A 199 5.65 -51.10 1.98
CA THR A 199 5.72 -49.71 1.49
C THR A 199 4.69 -49.37 0.42
N ASP A 200 4.26 -48.11 0.39
CA ASP A 200 3.56 -47.46 -0.74
C ASP A 200 4.15 -46.04 -0.95
N THR A 201 3.68 -45.31 -1.96
CA THR A 201 4.21 -44.01 -2.37
C THR A 201 3.13 -42.93 -2.43
N GLY A 202 3.35 -41.80 -1.78
CA GLY A 202 2.51 -40.60 -1.91
C GLY A 202 3.15 -39.56 -2.84
N THR A 203 2.31 -38.75 -3.49
CA THR A 203 2.77 -37.60 -4.31
C THR A 203 2.35 -36.30 -3.64
N VAL A 204 3.32 -35.43 -3.36
CA VAL A 204 3.09 -34.09 -2.81
C VAL A 204 3.07 -33.09 -3.95
N THR A 205 2.05 -32.22 -3.96
CA THR A 205 1.91 -31.13 -4.93
C THR A 205 1.97 -29.78 -4.22
N PHE A 206 2.97 -28.96 -4.58
CA PHE A 206 3.09 -27.57 -4.17
C PHE A 206 2.50 -26.64 -5.23
N THR A 207 1.54 -25.82 -4.84
CA THR A 207 1.03 -24.72 -5.67
C THR A 207 1.75 -23.44 -5.25
N VAL A 208 2.82 -23.09 -5.95
CA VAL A 208 3.70 -21.95 -5.63
C VAL A 208 3.14 -20.69 -6.30
N THR A 209 2.69 -19.72 -5.50
CA THR A 209 2.04 -18.47 -5.97
C THR A 209 2.73 -17.24 -5.41
N ASN A 210 2.73 -16.13 -6.16
CA ASN A 210 3.42 -14.89 -5.81
C ASN A 210 4.94 -15.10 -5.61
N ARG A 211 5.70 -14.01 -5.47
CA ARG A 211 7.14 -14.06 -5.15
C ARG A 211 7.48 -12.98 -4.15
N ILE A 212 8.18 -13.36 -3.09
CA ILE A 212 8.73 -12.42 -2.09
C ILE A 212 10.25 -12.48 -2.18
N TRP A 213 10.88 -11.39 -2.60
CA TRP A 213 12.33 -11.22 -2.52
C TRP A 213 12.69 -10.67 -1.16
N TRP A 214 13.47 -11.43 -0.39
CA TRP A 214 13.83 -11.12 0.98
C TRP A 214 15.15 -10.34 1.00
N VAL A 215 15.17 -9.19 1.70
CA VAL A 215 16.35 -8.31 1.78
C VAL A 215 16.70 -8.05 3.24
N ASP A 216 17.89 -8.45 3.66
CA ASP A 216 18.39 -8.34 5.03
C ASP A 216 19.84 -7.86 5.03
N SER A 217 20.09 -6.65 5.51
CA SER A 217 21.43 -6.05 5.52
C SER A 217 22.46 -6.79 6.40
N ASP A 218 22.01 -7.65 7.33
CA ASP A 218 22.90 -8.49 8.14
C ASP A 218 23.21 -9.85 7.47
N ALA A 219 22.56 -10.17 6.34
CA ALA A 219 22.80 -11.42 5.63
C ALA A 219 24.20 -11.44 4.97
N PRO A 220 24.82 -12.63 4.83
CA PRO A 220 26.04 -12.79 4.06
C PRO A 220 25.88 -12.31 2.61
N GLY A 221 26.96 -11.77 2.04
CA GLY A 221 26.99 -11.39 0.62
C GLY A 221 26.81 -12.59 -0.30
N GLY A 222 26.05 -12.41 -1.38
CA GLY A 222 25.80 -13.46 -2.38
C GLY A 222 24.58 -14.34 -2.12
N GLY A 223 23.69 -13.96 -1.19
CA GLY A 223 22.37 -14.60 -1.06
C GLY A 223 21.53 -14.52 -2.33
N ASP A 224 20.59 -15.45 -2.49
CA ASP A 224 19.75 -15.61 -3.69
C ASP A 224 18.35 -14.98 -3.58
N GLY A 225 18.06 -14.32 -2.46
CA GLY A 225 16.82 -13.59 -2.23
C GLY A 225 15.67 -14.44 -1.67
N ARG A 226 15.90 -15.73 -1.37
CA ARG A 226 14.95 -16.56 -0.62
C ARG A 226 14.97 -16.24 0.87
N SER A 227 13.91 -16.61 1.60
CA SER A 227 13.81 -16.35 3.05
C SER A 227 14.92 -17.04 3.87
N THR A 228 15.54 -18.08 3.32
CA THR A 228 16.68 -18.82 3.89
C THR A 228 18.05 -18.32 3.42
N SER A 229 18.09 -17.48 2.37
CA SER A 229 19.32 -16.83 1.88
C SER A 229 19.01 -15.44 1.31
N PRO A 230 18.62 -14.46 2.16
CA PRO A 230 18.19 -13.14 1.70
C PRO A 230 19.28 -12.38 0.94
N PHE A 231 18.88 -11.47 0.06
CA PHE A 231 19.81 -10.48 -0.49
C PHE A 231 20.28 -9.54 0.61
N ASN A 232 21.57 -9.16 0.61
CA ASN A 232 22.10 -8.18 1.56
C ASN A 232 22.03 -6.71 1.07
N THR A 233 21.53 -6.49 -0.15
CA THR A 233 21.42 -5.16 -0.78
C THR A 233 20.12 -5.01 -1.59
N LEU A 234 19.60 -3.79 -1.66
CA LEU A 234 18.43 -3.48 -2.51
C LEU A 234 18.75 -3.56 -4.01
N SER A 235 20.01 -3.32 -4.41
CA SER A 235 20.42 -3.45 -5.81
C SER A 235 20.38 -4.89 -6.31
N ALA A 236 20.69 -5.87 -5.46
CA ALA A 236 20.53 -7.29 -5.80
C ALA A 236 19.05 -7.67 -5.91
N ALA A 237 18.20 -7.19 -4.98
CA ALA A 237 16.75 -7.40 -5.04
C ALA A 237 16.14 -6.80 -6.32
N GLN A 238 16.47 -5.56 -6.64
CA GLN A 238 16.05 -4.87 -7.87
C GLN A 238 16.48 -5.59 -9.15
N ALA A 239 17.66 -6.22 -9.16
CA ALA A 239 18.14 -6.95 -10.33
C ALA A 239 17.44 -8.30 -10.55
N ALA A 240 16.72 -8.80 -9.53
CA ALA A 240 16.03 -10.09 -9.53
C ALA A 240 14.50 -9.97 -9.54
N SER A 241 13.94 -8.89 -9.00
CA SER A 241 12.50 -8.64 -8.98
C SER A 241 11.95 -8.22 -10.35
N GLY A 242 10.63 -8.23 -10.45
CA GLY A 242 9.92 -7.86 -11.66
C GLY A 242 8.47 -7.46 -11.37
N ALA A 243 7.71 -7.26 -12.45
CA ALA A 243 6.34 -6.79 -12.36
C ALA A 243 5.44 -7.68 -11.46
N ASN A 244 4.74 -7.04 -10.51
CA ASN A 244 3.88 -7.63 -9.48
C ASN A 244 4.59 -8.46 -8.40
N ASP A 245 5.93 -8.47 -8.34
CA ASP A 245 6.64 -9.10 -7.23
C ASP A 245 6.50 -8.27 -5.93
N ILE A 246 6.87 -8.91 -4.81
CA ILE A 246 6.97 -8.28 -3.50
C ILE A 246 8.44 -8.25 -3.10
N VAL A 247 8.91 -7.11 -2.60
CA VAL A 247 10.25 -6.99 -1.99
C VAL A 247 10.05 -6.71 -0.50
N PHE A 248 10.46 -7.65 0.36
CA PHE A 248 10.42 -7.46 1.80
C PHE A 248 11.79 -7.06 2.34
N VAL A 249 11.84 -5.95 3.06
CA VAL A 249 13.07 -5.34 3.57
C VAL A 249 13.07 -5.42 5.10
N TYR A 250 13.97 -6.20 5.67
CA TYR A 250 14.19 -6.25 7.11
C TYR A 250 14.80 -4.94 7.63
N ASN A 251 14.51 -4.60 8.88
CA ASN A 251 15.25 -3.56 9.59
C ASN A 251 16.28 -4.18 10.55
N ARG A 252 17.56 -3.82 10.36
CA ARG A 252 18.70 -4.16 11.23
C ARG A 252 19.42 -2.93 11.81
N GLY A 253 18.83 -1.73 11.65
CA GLY A 253 19.42 -0.46 12.08
C GLY A 253 20.39 0.18 11.09
N ALA A 254 20.93 -0.58 10.13
CA ALA A 254 21.66 -0.03 8.99
C ALA A 254 20.70 0.57 7.94
N ASN A 255 21.17 1.60 7.23
CA ASN A 255 20.47 2.18 6.08
C ASN A 255 20.76 1.38 4.82
N TYR A 256 19.73 1.04 4.04
CA TYR A 256 19.89 0.52 2.69
C TYR A 256 20.24 1.68 1.74
N THR A 257 21.32 1.53 0.98
CA THR A 257 21.84 2.59 0.10
C THR A 257 21.63 2.25 -1.38
N GLY A 258 21.70 3.27 -2.24
CA GLY A 258 21.50 3.14 -3.69
C GLY A 258 20.07 3.42 -4.16
N GLY A 259 19.12 3.52 -3.22
CA GLY A 259 17.69 3.68 -3.52
C GLY A 259 17.05 2.41 -4.10
N PHE A 260 15.85 2.56 -4.63
CA PHE A 260 15.10 1.49 -5.29
C PHE A 260 14.25 2.06 -6.44
N VAL A 261 14.33 1.49 -7.64
CA VAL A 261 13.43 1.78 -8.77
C VAL A 261 12.51 0.58 -8.89
N MET A 262 11.20 0.84 -8.79
CA MET A 262 10.18 -0.19 -8.77
C MET A 262 9.76 -0.64 -10.17
N ASP A 263 9.28 -1.87 -10.27
CA ASP A 263 8.61 -2.40 -11.46
C ASP A 263 7.09 -2.26 -11.41
N ASN A 264 6.39 -2.43 -12.54
CA ASN A 264 4.93 -2.26 -12.60
C ASN A 264 4.20 -3.24 -11.65
N GLY A 265 3.31 -2.74 -10.78
CA GLY A 265 2.56 -3.54 -9.82
C GLY A 265 3.36 -4.02 -8.61
N GLU A 266 4.66 -3.75 -8.55
CA GLU A 266 5.56 -4.23 -7.48
C GLU A 266 5.21 -3.60 -6.12
N ARG A 267 5.46 -4.36 -5.05
CA ARG A 267 5.10 -4.03 -3.67
C ARG A 267 6.34 -3.99 -2.77
N LEU A 268 6.73 -2.81 -2.30
CA LEU A 268 7.86 -2.60 -1.40
C LEU A 268 7.37 -2.62 0.06
N CYS A 269 7.75 -3.67 0.78
CA CYS A 269 7.28 -3.97 2.13
C CYS A 269 8.41 -3.86 3.15
N GLY A 270 8.43 -2.79 3.93
CA GLY A 270 9.37 -2.65 5.04
C GLY A 270 8.90 -3.39 6.29
N HIS A 271 9.87 -3.84 7.10
CA HIS A 271 9.65 -4.45 8.43
C HIS A 271 8.79 -3.59 9.39
N GLY A 272 8.60 -2.29 9.09
CA GLY A 272 7.73 -1.39 9.85
C GLY A 272 6.23 -1.68 9.73
N ALA A 273 5.80 -2.48 8.76
CA ALA A 273 4.42 -2.89 8.57
C ALA A 273 4.29 -4.42 8.49
N ALA A 274 3.11 -4.95 8.79
CA ALA A 274 2.86 -6.38 8.68
C ALA A 274 2.95 -6.82 7.20
N LEU A 275 3.77 -7.83 6.91
CA LEU A 275 3.98 -8.32 5.53
C LEU A 275 2.65 -8.77 4.90
N ALA A 276 1.72 -9.36 5.66
CA ALA A 276 0.39 -9.71 5.15
C ALA A 276 -0.41 -8.50 4.64
N THR A 277 -0.39 -7.37 5.36
CA THR A 277 -1.03 -6.12 4.93
C THR A 277 -0.37 -5.55 3.68
N CYS A 278 0.97 -5.46 3.68
CA CYS A 278 1.70 -4.88 2.56
C CYS A 278 1.63 -5.74 1.29
N SER A 279 1.66 -7.07 1.40
CA SER A 279 1.57 -8.00 0.27
C SER A 279 0.14 -8.26 -0.19
N GLY A 280 -0.85 -8.10 0.70
CA GLY A 280 -2.23 -8.56 0.47
C GLY A 280 -2.39 -10.08 0.54
N ILE A 281 -1.38 -10.80 1.05
CA ILE A 281 -1.35 -12.26 1.12
C ILE A 281 -1.54 -12.71 2.57
N THR A 282 -2.53 -13.54 2.83
CA THR A 282 -2.60 -14.32 4.08
C THR A 282 -1.55 -15.43 4.01
N PRO A 283 -0.63 -15.58 4.98
CA PRO A 283 0.38 -16.63 4.94
C PRO A 283 -0.28 -18.02 4.91
N PRO A 284 0.08 -18.90 3.95
CA PRO A 284 -0.37 -20.28 3.93
C PRO A 284 0.04 -21.06 5.19
N ALA A 285 -0.58 -22.24 5.39
CA ALA A 285 -0.12 -23.19 6.39
C ALA A 285 1.39 -23.46 6.24
N GLY A 286 2.09 -23.63 7.37
CA GLY A 286 3.55 -23.80 7.40
C GLY A 286 4.39 -22.57 7.05
N THR A 287 3.78 -21.45 6.62
CA THR A 287 4.49 -20.20 6.35
C THR A 287 4.53 -19.29 7.59
N ALA A 288 5.71 -18.91 8.05
CA ALA A 288 5.89 -17.94 9.13
C ALA A 288 6.37 -16.59 8.56
N PHE A 289 5.48 -15.61 8.50
CA PHE A 289 5.88 -14.23 8.20
C PHE A 289 6.56 -13.57 9.41
N PRO A 290 7.55 -12.67 9.20
CA PRO A 290 8.11 -11.86 10.27
C PRO A 290 7.05 -11.03 10.99
N GLY A 291 7.28 -10.79 12.28
CA GLY A 291 6.54 -9.77 13.03
C GLY A 291 6.85 -8.35 12.54
N THR A 292 6.21 -7.35 13.14
CA THR A 292 6.53 -5.95 12.86
C THR A 292 7.70 -5.45 13.70
N SER A 293 8.41 -4.47 13.17
CA SER A 293 9.52 -3.76 13.80
C SER A 293 9.38 -2.25 13.54
N THR A 294 10.47 -1.50 13.64
CA THR A 294 10.53 -0.12 13.11
C THR A 294 10.86 -0.12 11.62
N ASN A 295 10.43 0.92 10.90
CA ASN A 295 10.66 1.06 9.47
C ASN A 295 12.16 0.95 9.09
N PRO A 296 12.56 0.07 8.15
CA PRO A 296 13.89 0.13 7.56
C PRO A 296 14.04 1.43 6.76
N THR A 297 15.27 1.95 6.72
CA THR A 297 15.57 3.23 6.06
C THR A 297 16.25 3.00 4.72
N ILE A 298 15.67 3.56 3.65
CA ILE A 298 16.16 3.50 2.28
C ILE A 298 16.65 4.90 1.88
N ILE A 299 17.92 5.02 1.51
CA ILE A 299 18.53 6.29 1.08
C ILE A 299 19.23 6.17 -0.26
N ASN A 300 19.26 7.28 -0.99
CA ASN A 300 20.10 7.44 -2.17
C ASN A 300 20.83 8.79 -2.13
N ALA A 301 22.10 8.78 -2.51
CA ALA A 301 22.90 9.99 -2.68
C ALA A 301 23.06 10.37 -4.17
N ALA A 302 23.07 9.38 -5.07
CA ALA A 302 23.26 9.61 -6.51
C ALA A 302 21.93 9.88 -7.24
N GLY A 303 20.80 9.40 -6.71
CA GLY A 303 19.48 9.46 -7.33
C GLY A 303 18.34 9.66 -6.34
N ASN A 304 17.14 9.25 -6.72
CA ASN A 304 15.96 9.25 -5.84
C ASN A 304 16.03 8.12 -4.80
N GLY A 305 15.38 8.31 -3.65
CA GLY A 305 15.22 7.27 -2.63
C GLY A 305 14.42 6.08 -3.16
N VAL A 306 13.18 6.33 -3.59
CA VAL A 306 12.38 5.40 -4.41
C VAL A 306 11.90 6.09 -5.68
N THR A 307 12.01 5.39 -6.82
CA THR A 307 11.41 5.79 -8.10
C THR A 307 10.30 4.80 -8.47
N LEU A 308 9.10 5.32 -8.71
CA LEU A 308 7.89 4.55 -9.01
C LEU A 308 7.78 4.21 -10.50
N ALA A 309 7.23 3.03 -10.78
CA ALA A 309 6.60 2.67 -12.04
C ALA A 309 5.06 2.78 -11.90
N GLN A 310 4.29 1.97 -12.63
CA GLN A 310 2.83 1.99 -12.52
C GLN A 310 2.31 1.08 -11.42
N ASN A 311 1.25 1.49 -10.72
CA ASN A 311 0.43 0.64 -9.86
C ASN A 311 1.17 0.07 -8.62
N ASN A 312 2.15 0.82 -8.10
CA ASN A 312 2.99 0.37 -6.98
C ASN A 312 2.33 0.48 -5.61
N THR A 313 2.82 -0.35 -4.69
CA THR A 313 2.48 -0.29 -3.26
C THR A 313 3.76 -0.12 -2.42
N ILE A 314 3.77 0.81 -1.44
CA ILE A 314 4.90 1.04 -0.53
C ILE A 314 4.39 1.13 0.92
N HIS A 315 4.77 0.20 1.78
CA HIS A 315 4.33 0.18 3.18
C HIS A 315 5.50 0.06 4.17
N GLY A 316 5.41 0.75 5.31
CA GLY A 316 6.27 0.48 6.47
C GLY A 316 7.76 0.77 6.29
N VAL A 317 8.14 1.72 5.43
CA VAL A 317 9.53 2.14 5.14
C VAL A 317 9.80 3.59 5.54
N THR A 318 11.07 3.91 5.78
CA THR A 318 11.55 5.30 5.88
C THR A 318 12.32 5.62 4.61
N LEU A 319 11.91 6.65 3.88
CA LEU A 319 12.56 7.08 2.64
C LEU A 319 13.38 8.34 2.88
N GLY A 320 14.59 8.36 2.34
CA GLY A 320 15.47 9.52 2.38
C GLY A 320 16.29 9.70 1.11
N ASN A 321 16.90 10.87 1.01
CA ASN A 321 17.88 11.21 -0.01
C ASN A 321 18.88 12.18 0.62
N THR A 322 20.16 11.95 0.36
CA THR A 322 21.28 12.62 1.06
C THR A 322 22.25 13.34 0.14
N GLY A 323 22.03 13.34 -1.19
CA GLY A 323 22.99 13.86 -2.17
C GLY A 323 22.50 15.06 -2.98
N ALA A 324 22.42 14.93 -4.31
CA ALA A 324 22.23 16.08 -5.20
C ALA A 324 20.84 16.75 -5.11
N ALA A 325 20.83 18.08 -5.19
CA ALA A 325 19.66 18.94 -5.01
C ALA A 325 18.51 18.79 -6.04
N ALA A 326 18.67 17.98 -7.09
CA ALA A 326 17.61 17.72 -8.07
C ALA A 326 16.72 16.51 -7.70
N ASN A 327 17.16 15.68 -6.74
CA ASN A 327 16.58 14.37 -6.49
C ASN A 327 15.53 14.40 -5.35
N PHE A 328 14.66 13.38 -5.31
CA PHE A 328 13.56 13.25 -4.33
C PHE A 328 13.63 11.94 -3.53
N ALA A 329 13.12 11.92 -2.30
CA ALA A 329 13.00 10.70 -1.51
C ALA A 329 11.97 9.72 -2.12
N LEU A 330 10.90 10.26 -2.72
CA LEU A 330 9.91 9.53 -3.53
C LEU A 330 9.66 10.29 -4.83
N SER A 331 9.82 9.62 -5.98
CA SER A 331 9.58 10.20 -7.31
C SER A 331 8.77 9.26 -8.20
N GLY A 332 7.87 9.79 -9.04
CA GLY A 332 7.13 9.01 -10.02
C GLY A 332 6.45 9.84 -11.08
N SER A 333 6.41 9.34 -12.32
CA SER A 333 5.71 9.96 -13.46
C SER A 333 4.83 8.95 -14.18
N ASN A 334 3.59 9.31 -14.50
CA ASN A 334 2.59 8.40 -15.08
C ASN A 334 2.41 7.12 -14.26
N PHE A 335 2.42 7.25 -12.93
CA PHE A 335 2.55 6.14 -11.97
C PHE A 335 1.28 5.28 -11.80
N GLY A 336 0.25 5.49 -12.63
CA GLY A 336 -1.03 4.79 -12.52
C GLY A 336 -1.67 5.02 -11.14
N THR A 337 -1.74 3.95 -10.34
CA THR A 337 -2.13 4.01 -8.92
C THR A 337 -0.91 3.94 -8.00
N LEU A 338 -0.88 4.71 -6.91
CA LEU A 338 0.06 4.53 -5.80
C LEU A 338 -0.72 4.24 -4.52
N ASN A 339 -0.43 3.12 -3.86
CA ASN A 339 -0.92 2.85 -2.51
C ASN A 339 0.23 2.95 -1.50
N LEU A 340 0.09 3.78 -0.47
CA LEU A 340 1.17 4.06 0.48
C LEU A 340 0.66 4.21 1.91
N GLU A 341 1.28 3.50 2.85
CA GLU A 341 0.85 3.45 4.25
C GLU A 341 2.04 3.30 5.22
N ILE A 342 2.02 4.05 6.33
CA ILE A 342 3.06 4.05 7.38
C ILE A 342 4.45 4.32 6.78
N VAL A 343 4.54 5.31 5.89
CA VAL A 343 5.82 5.77 5.34
C VAL A 343 6.25 7.06 6.03
N THR A 344 7.53 7.13 6.38
CA THR A 344 8.19 8.34 6.86
C THR A 344 9.12 8.86 5.77
N ILE A 345 9.13 10.17 5.50
CA ILE A 345 10.15 10.81 4.66
C ILE A 345 11.04 11.69 5.53
N ASN A 346 12.35 11.46 5.47
CA ASN A 346 13.38 12.29 6.10
C ASN A 346 14.56 12.44 5.13
N THR A 347 14.73 13.64 4.56
CA THR A 347 15.66 13.89 3.44
C THR A 347 16.29 15.27 3.51
N ASN A 348 17.52 15.37 3.00
CA ASN A 348 18.22 16.65 2.85
C ASN A 348 17.86 17.37 1.54
N ASN A 349 17.06 16.72 0.68
CA ASN A 349 16.66 17.19 -0.65
C ASN A 349 15.13 17.24 -0.76
N GLY A 350 14.58 16.97 -1.94
CA GLY A 350 13.15 16.93 -2.15
C GLY A 350 12.54 15.72 -1.45
N ALA A 351 11.35 15.86 -0.87
CA ALA A 351 10.60 14.75 -0.31
C ALA A 351 9.85 13.99 -1.41
N ILE A 352 8.94 14.67 -2.11
CA ILE A 352 7.96 14.03 -3.00
C ILE A 352 7.93 14.76 -4.35
N SER A 353 8.05 14.02 -5.45
CA SER A 353 7.79 14.51 -6.80
C SER A 353 6.90 13.51 -7.55
N LEU A 354 5.60 13.81 -7.64
CA LEU A 354 4.62 12.96 -8.30
C LEU A 354 3.98 13.70 -9.47
N ASN A 355 4.05 13.12 -10.66
CA ASN A 355 3.48 13.68 -11.88
C ASN A 355 2.53 12.66 -12.54
N THR A 356 1.25 13.01 -12.63
CA THR A 356 0.19 12.26 -13.32
C THR A 356 -0.06 10.85 -12.75
N GLY A 357 -1.16 10.72 -12.01
CA GLY A 357 -1.60 9.45 -11.42
C GLY A 357 -2.58 9.65 -10.26
N THR A 358 -3.01 8.55 -9.64
CA THR A 358 -3.92 8.54 -8.49
C THR A 358 -3.22 7.94 -7.29
N ALA A 359 -3.05 8.72 -6.21
CA ALA A 359 -2.39 8.25 -5.00
C ALA A 359 -3.37 8.15 -3.82
N THR A 360 -3.34 7.03 -3.13
CA THR A 360 -3.88 6.84 -1.78
C THR A 360 -2.69 6.71 -0.85
N ALA A 361 -2.33 7.80 -0.17
CA ALA A 361 -1.08 7.90 0.57
C ALA A 361 -1.30 8.41 2.00
N SER A 362 -0.79 7.67 2.98
CA SER A 362 -0.78 8.01 4.40
C SER A 362 0.65 7.98 4.94
N PHE A 363 1.26 9.16 5.05
CA PHE A 363 2.58 9.35 5.62
C PHE A 363 2.47 9.66 7.12
N THR A 364 3.41 9.13 7.91
CA THR A 364 3.56 9.49 9.34
C THR A 364 4.12 10.91 9.47
N SER A 365 5.19 11.19 8.71
CA SER A 365 5.76 12.52 8.57
C SER A 365 6.51 12.67 7.24
N VAL A 366 6.60 13.91 6.78
CA VAL A 366 7.36 14.32 5.59
C VAL A 366 8.22 15.51 5.99
N THR A 367 9.54 15.29 6.01
CA THR A 367 10.56 16.28 6.36
C THR A 367 11.59 16.41 5.24
N ALA A 368 11.87 17.65 4.83
CA ALA A 368 12.78 17.99 3.75
C ALA A 368 13.51 19.32 4.04
N THR A 369 14.82 19.38 3.77
CA THR A 369 15.65 20.57 4.03
C THR A 369 16.35 21.14 2.79
N GLY A 370 15.98 20.72 1.57
CA GLY A 370 16.58 21.20 0.33
C GLY A 370 15.78 20.90 -0.94
N SER A 371 16.48 20.88 -2.08
CA SER A 371 15.97 20.77 -3.47
C SER A 371 15.36 22.04 -4.08
N THR A 372 15.03 22.00 -5.37
CA THR A 372 14.21 23.02 -6.05
C THR A 372 12.82 23.10 -5.42
N ASN A 373 12.21 21.95 -5.10
CA ASN A 373 10.92 21.88 -4.41
C ASN A 373 11.02 20.82 -3.30
N ASN A 374 10.41 21.07 -2.14
CA ASN A 374 10.33 20.03 -1.11
C ASN A 374 9.23 19.02 -1.49
N VAL A 375 8.06 19.50 -1.92
CA VAL A 375 6.95 18.69 -2.42
C VAL A 375 6.45 19.26 -3.75
N ALA A 376 6.39 18.43 -4.78
CA ALA A 376 5.85 18.77 -6.10
C ALA A 376 4.82 17.72 -6.53
N LEU A 377 3.58 18.16 -6.77
CA LEU A 377 2.47 17.34 -7.23
C LEU A 377 1.92 17.93 -8.54
N THR A 378 1.99 17.21 -9.66
CA THR A 378 1.44 17.65 -10.95
C THR A 378 0.38 16.67 -11.42
N SER A 379 -0.82 17.13 -11.74
CA SER A 379 -1.94 16.29 -12.23
C SER A 379 -2.25 15.05 -11.36
N VAL A 380 -2.09 15.17 -10.03
CA VAL A 380 -2.32 14.08 -9.08
C VAL A 380 -3.77 14.07 -8.59
N ASN A 381 -4.33 12.86 -8.50
CA ASN A 381 -5.68 12.57 -7.98
C ASN A 381 -5.61 11.67 -6.73
N GLY A 382 -6.74 11.44 -6.07
CA GLY A 382 -6.84 10.60 -4.87
C GLY A 382 -6.75 11.39 -3.56
N ASN A 383 -6.12 10.81 -2.53
CA ASN A 383 -6.03 11.37 -1.19
C ASN A 383 -4.61 11.19 -0.62
N LEU A 384 -3.93 12.30 -0.34
CA LEU A 384 -2.56 12.33 0.18
C LEU A 384 -2.54 13.01 1.55
N ASN A 385 -2.48 12.20 2.61
CA ASN A 385 -2.18 12.70 3.95
C ASN A 385 -0.66 12.66 4.16
N LEU A 386 -0.01 13.82 4.11
CA LEU A 386 1.43 14.00 4.25
C LEU A 386 1.88 14.05 5.73
N GLY A 387 0.95 13.95 6.69
CA GLY A 387 1.26 13.88 8.11
C GLY A 387 1.98 15.13 8.64
N THR A 388 2.89 14.90 9.58
CA THR A 388 3.69 15.94 10.28
C THR A 388 5.05 16.19 9.61
N GLY A 389 5.93 16.98 10.22
CA GLY A 389 7.31 17.20 9.74
C GLY A 389 7.63 18.68 9.51
N ALA A 390 8.72 18.94 8.77
CA ALA A 390 9.11 20.29 8.37
C ALA A 390 9.64 20.33 6.94
N LEU A 391 9.11 21.24 6.12
CA LEU A 391 9.63 21.56 4.79
C LEU A 391 10.41 22.88 4.84
N SER A 392 11.67 22.86 4.41
CA SER A 392 12.56 24.01 4.46
C SER A 392 13.67 23.94 3.41
N GLY A 393 14.43 25.04 3.25
CA GLY A 393 15.66 25.07 2.47
C GLY A 393 15.52 24.89 0.96
N SER A 394 14.28 24.86 0.43
CA SER A 394 14.04 24.79 -1.00
C SER A 394 14.50 26.07 -1.71
N SER A 395 15.16 25.90 -2.86
CA SER A 395 15.66 27.01 -3.69
C SER A 395 14.58 27.59 -4.63
N GLY A 396 13.58 26.79 -4.98
CA GLY A 396 12.34 27.21 -5.62
C GLY A 396 11.16 27.12 -4.64
N ASP A 397 9.95 26.96 -5.15
CA ASP A 397 8.73 26.92 -4.34
C ASP A 397 8.69 25.65 -3.45
N ALA A 398 8.43 25.79 -2.15
CA ALA A 398 8.59 24.68 -1.20
C ALA A 398 7.53 23.59 -1.39
N PHE A 399 6.26 24.01 -1.49
CA PHE A 399 5.11 23.14 -1.71
C PHE A 399 4.37 23.54 -2.99
N VAL A 400 4.40 22.68 -4.01
CA VAL A 400 3.83 22.93 -5.33
C VAL A 400 2.72 21.93 -5.65
N ILE A 401 1.57 22.45 -6.09
CA ILE A 401 0.55 21.66 -6.81
C ILE A 401 0.25 22.33 -8.15
N GLY A 402 0.38 21.58 -9.25
CA GLY A 402 -0.04 21.99 -10.59
C GLY A 402 -1.10 21.04 -11.14
N GLY A 403 -2.38 21.42 -11.07
CA GLY A 403 -3.48 20.61 -11.57
C GLY A 403 -3.93 19.47 -10.63
N GLY A 404 -4.83 18.63 -11.16
CA GLY A 404 -5.32 17.43 -10.47
C GLY A 404 -6.37 17.67 -9.38
N ALA A 405 -7.12 16.62 -9.08
CA ALA A 405 -8.26 16.63 -8.16
C ALA A 405 -7.92 16.10 -6.75
N ALA A 406 -6.65 15.78 -6.47
CA ALA A 406 -6.27 15.19 -5.18
C ALA A 406 -6.69 16.05 -3.98
N ALA A 407 -7.24 15.39 -2.96
CA ALA A 407 -7.29 15.92 -1.60
C ALA A 407 -5.92 15.76 -0.94
N VAL A 408 -5.46 16.79 -0.23
CA VAL A 408 -4.10 16.85 0.33
C VAL A 408 -4.15 17.46 1.72
N SER A 409 -3.55 16.82 2.71
CA SER A 409 -3.40 17.37 4.06
C SER A 409 -1.95 17.34 4.52
N TYR A 410 -1.46 18.44 5.11
CA TYR A 410 -0.15 18.50 5.76
C TYR A 410 -0.26 19.28 7.07
N THR A 411 0.16 18.68 8.17
CA THR A 411 0.17 19.31 9.51
C THR A 411 1.58 19.71 9.95
N GLY A 412 2.60 19.37 9.17
CA GLY A 412 3.97 19.88 9.36
C GLY A 412 4.14 21.35 8.98
N THR A 413 5.28 21.92 9.35
CA THR A 413 5.61 23.33 9.08
C THR A 413 6.21 23.53 7.70
N ILE A 414 6.06 24.73 7.14
CA ILE A 414 6.68 25.11 5.86
C ILE A 414 7.43 26.42 6.07
N THR A 415 8.73 26.47 5.73
CA THR A 415 9.55 27.69 5.79
C THR A 415 10.31 27.89 4.49
N ASN A 416 10.04 28.99 3.77
CA ASN A 416 10.80 29.33 2.55
C ASN A 416 11.22 30.81 2.49
N SER A 417 12.51 31.03 2.26
CA SER A 417 13.15 32.34 2.08
C SER A 417 13.58 32.63 0.63
N ALA A 418 13.66 31.62 -0.24
CA ALA A 418 14.13 31.78 -1.62
C ALA A 418 12.97 32.10 -2.60
N ALA A 419 11.86 31.39 -2.49
CA ALA A 419 10.68 31.56 -3.34
C ALA A 419 9.38 31.42 -2.54
N ARG A 420 8.31 30.82 -3.09
CA ARG A 420 7.02 30.69 -2.40
C ARG A 420 7.08 29.58 -1.36
N ALA A 421 6.44 29.79 -0.22
CA ALA A 421 6.17 28.69 0.70
C ALA A 421 5.12 27.73 0.10
N VAL A 422 4.10 28.27 -0.58
CA VAL A 422 3.05 27.48 -1.24
C VAL A 422 2.73 28.06 -2.62
N ASN A 423 2.67 27.20 -3.63
CA ASN A 423 2.23 27.52 -4.98
C ASN A 423 1.24 26.46 -5.48
N ILE A 424 -0.05 26.78 -5.54
CA ILE A 424 -1.12 25.85 -5.95
C ILE A 424 -1.86 26.44 -7.13
N GLN A 425 -1.77 25.79 -8.30
CA GLN A 425 -2.38 26.28 -9.53
C GLN A 425 -3.22 25.23 -10.24
N ASN A 426 -4.27 25.66 -10.92
CA ASN A 426 -5.07 24.88 -11.87
C ASN A 426 -5.74 23.62 -11.27
N LYS A 427 -5.89 23.50 -9.95
CA LYS A 427 -6.65 22.38 -9.35
C LYS A 427 -8.11 22.44 -9.78
N THR A 428 -8.65 21.31 -10.20
CA THR A 428 -10.03 21.18 -10.69
C THR A 428 -11.03 20.75 -9.63
N ALA A 429 -10.55 20.16 -8.53
CA ALA A 429 -11.35 19.65 -7.42
C ALA A 429 -10.45 19.33 -6.21
N GLY A 430 -11.06 18.85 -5.13
CA GLY A 430 -10.40 18.40 -3.91
C GLY A 430 -10.10 19.53 -2.92
N THR A 431 -9.77 19.14 -1.69
CA THR A 431 -9.42 20.08 -0.60
C THR A 431 -7.94 19.97 -0.28
N VAL A 432 -7.26 21.11 -0.16
CA VAL A 432 -5.88 21.21 0.32
C VAL A 432 -5.90 21.89 1.70
N THR A 433 -5.43 21.19 2.73
CA THR A 433 -5.44 21.67 4.12
C THR A 433 -4.03 21.75 4.69
N PHE A 434 -3.62 22.95 5.09
CA PHE A 434 -2.38 23.22 5.82
C PHE A 434 -2.67 23.45 7.29
N GLY A 435 -2.40 22.43 8.11
CA GLY A 435 -2.59 22.43 9.56
C GLY A 435 -1.39 22.92 10.36
N GLY A 436 -0.19 22.95 9.77
CA GLY A 436 1.01 23.49 10.39
C GLY A 436 1.29 24.95 9.98
N ALA A 437 2.16 25.61 10.72
CA ALA A 437 2.52 27.01 10.46
C ALA A 437 3.32 27.18 9.17
N ILE A 438 3.00 28.22 8.40
CA ILE A 438 3.70 28.60 7.18
C ILE A 438 4.43 29.92 7.38
N THR A 439 5.75 29.90 7.23
CA THR A 439 6.61 31.07 7.26
C THR A 439 7.22 31.32 5.88
N SER A 440 7.09 32.54 5.37
CA SER A 440 7.69 32.92 4.08
C SER A 440 8.38 34.27 4.18
N THR A 441 9.67 34.30 3.84
CA THR A 441 10.43 35.55 3.60
C THR A 441 10.81 35.75 2.13
N GLY A 442 10.55 34.75 1.27
CA GLY A 442 10.73 34.84 -0.17
C GLY A 442 9.54 35.54 -0.87
N THR A 443 8.85 34.80 -1.73
CA THR A 443 7.80 35.34 -2.61
C THR A 443 6.36 34.94 -2.20
N GLY A 444 6.16 34.57 -0.93
CA GLY A 444 4.83 34.46 -0.32
C GLY A 444 4.06 33.17 -0.66
N ILE A 445 2.75 33.31 -0.82
CA ILE A 445 1.81 32.25 -1.22
C ILE A 445 1.08 32.65 -2.50
N LEU A 446 1.00 31.72 -3.47
CA LEU A 446 0.20 31.86 -4.68
C LEU A 446 -0.81 30.72 -4.83
N LEU A 447 -2.07 31.08 -4.99
CA LEU A 447 -3.17 30.20 -5.36
C LEU A 447 -3.80 30.78 -6.65
N ALA A 448 -3.76 30.05 -7.76
CA ALA A 448 -4.26 30.54 -9.06
C ALA A 448 -5.12 29.52 -9.81
N ASN A 449 -6.25 29.98 -10.36
CA ASN A 449 -7.12 29.21 -11.26
C ASN A 449 -7.63 27.87 -10.67
N ASN A 450 -7.89 27.82 -9.36
CA ASN A 450 -8.23 26.58 -8.65
C ASN A 450 -9.76 26.32 -8.61
N SER A 451 -10.44 26.55 -9.74
CA SER A 451 -11.89 26.44 -9.85
C SER A 451 -12.38 25.03 -9.49
N GLY A 452 -13.33 24.94 -8.56
CA GLY A 452 -13.86 23.66 -8.04
C GLY A 452 -13.09 23.07 -6.84
N ALA A 453 -11.91 23.59 -6.51
CA ALA A 453 -11.11 23.12 -5.37
C ALA A 453 -11.22 24.04 -4.14
N THR A 454 -10.85 23.53 -2.96
CA THR A 454 -10.85 24.29 -1.69
C THR A 454 -9.44 24.36 -1.10
N MET A 455 -9.01 25.55 -0.66
CA MET A 455 -7.75 25.77 0.05
C MET A 455 -8.03 26.24 1.48
N THR A 456 -7.47 25.56 2.47
CA THR A 456 -7.72 25.80 3.88
C THR A 456 -6.42 25.90 4.65
N PHE A 457 -6.23 27.02 5.36
CA PHE A 457 -5.07 27.28 6.22
C PHE A 457 -5.55 27.44 7.67
N THR A 458 -5.09 26.56 8.56
CA THR A 458 -5.46 26.56 9.99
C THR A 458 -4.26 26.71 10.93
N GLY A 459 -3.05 26.39 10.47
CA GLY A 459 -1.83 26.38 11.29
C GLY A 459 -1.14 27.73 11.52
N GLY A 460 -1.61 28.81 10.89
CA GLY A 460 -1.01 30.14 11.00
C GLY A 460 -0.12 30.51 9.80
N LEU A 461 -0.09 31.80 9.48
CA LEU A 461 0.64 32.38 8.35
C LEU A 461 1.57 33.50 8.86
N SER A 462 2.85 33.42 8.53
CA SER A 462 3.85 34.47 8.81
C SER A 462 4.54 34.83 7.50
N LEU A 463 3.93 35.76 6.75
CA LEU A 463 4.35 36.12 5.40
C LEU A 463 4.96 37.52 5.44
N ASN A 464 6.27 37.62 5.19
CA ASN A 464 7.01 38.88 5.19
C ASN A 464 7.85 39.00 3.93
N THR A 465 7.30 39.63 2.90
CA THR A 465 7.88 39.61 1.54
C THR A 465 8.34 40.99 1.08
N GLY A 466 9.24 41.01 0.10
CA GLY A 466 9.80 42.24 -0.46
C GLY A 466 8.82 43.01 -1.37
N THR A 467 9.16 43.00 -2.66
CA THR A 467 8.37 43.52 -3.79
C THR A 467 7.24 42.60 -4.26
N ASN A 468 7.18 41.38 -3.73
CA ASN A 468 6.21 40.36 -4.14
C ASN A 468 4.91 40.47 -3.34
N THR A 469 3.83 39.92 -3.88
CA THR A 469 2.57 39.79 -3.15
C THR A 469 2.71 38.73 -2.07
N ALA A 470 2.45 39.07 -0.80
CA ALA A 470 2.65 38.14 0.32
C ALA A 470 1.64 36.99 0.28
N PHE A 471 0.36 37.30 0.02
CA PHE A 471 -0.71 36.31 -0.15
C PHE A 471 -1.57 36.63 -1.38
N SER A 472 -1.56 35.74 -2.38
CA SER A 472 -2.32 35.89 -3.62
C SER A 472 -3.25 34.70 -3.84
N ALA A 473 -4.55 34.94 -3.95
CA ALA A 473 -5.56 33.94 -4.26
C ALA A 473 -6.46 34.43 -5.41
N THR A 474 -6.41 33.77 -6.57
CA THR A 474 -7.00 34.31 -7.81
C THR A 474 -7.63 33.25 -8.70
N GLY A 475 -8.69 33.59 -9.43
CA GLY A 475 -9.16 32.79 -10.58
C GLY A 475 -10.07 31.59 -10.25
N GLY A 476 -10.75 31.61 -9.10
CA GLY A 476 -11.74 30.60 -8.73
C GLY A 476 -11.24 29.59 -7.69
N GLY A 477 -12.22 28.94 -7.06
CA GLY A 477 -12.04 28.05 -5.93
C GLY A 477 -12.54 28.65 -4.62
N THR A 478 -12.58 27.82 -3.58
CA THR A 478 -12.96 28.24 -2.22
C THR A 478 -11.72 28.44 -1.36
N ILE A 479 -11.69 29.49 -0.54
CA ILE A 479 -10.57 29.78 0.36
C ILE A 479 -11.01 30.01 1.80
N ASN A 480 -10.28 29.39 2.74
CA ASN A 480 -10.43 29.56 4.18
C ASN A 480 -9.07 29.84 4.81
N VAL A 481 -9.00 30.86 5.68
CA VAL A 481 -7.81 31.19 6.47
C VAL A 481 -8.29 31.49 7.89
N SER A 482 -8.02 30.59 8.84
CA SER A 482 -8.63 30.62 10.17
C SER A 482 -7.66 30.11 11.26
N THR A 483 -8.15 30.07 12.50
CA THR A 483 -7.59 29.50 13.76
C THR A 483 -6.17 29.88 14.20
N GLY A 484 -5.20 29.88 13.31
CA GLY A 484 -3.82 30.29 13.58
C GLY A 484 -3.63 31.81 13.56
N ILE A 485 -2.46 32.25 14.03
CA ILE A 485 -2.05 33.65 13.92
C ILE A 485 -1.61 33.89 12.47
N ASN A 486 -2.40 34.68 11.74
CA ASN A 486 -2.17 34.98 10.33
C ASN A 486 -1.70 36.44 10.17
N ALA A 487 -0.54 36.67 9.56
CA ALA A 487 0.04 37.98 9.31
C ALA A 487 0.64 38.04 7.90
N ALA A 488 0.35 39.13 7.19
CA ALA A 488 0.92 39.42 5.88
C ALA A 488 1.57 40.81 5.88
N THR A 489 2.85 40.86 5.53
CA THR A 489 3.68 42.07 5.49
C THR A 489 4.40 42.18 4.14
N THR A 490 4.42 43.38 3.58
CA THR A 490 5.14 43.71 2.34
C THR A 490 5.93 45.02 2.47
N THR A 491 7.02 45.13 1.71
CA THR A 491 7.79 46.38 1.59
C THR A 491 7.56 47.13 0.27
N ALA A 492 7.10 46.44 -0.78
CA ALA A 492 6.75 47.08 -2.06
C ALA A 492 5.76 46.26 -2.93
N GLY A 493 5.26 45.12 -2.46
CA GLY A 493 4.22 44.32 -3.13
C GLY A 493 2.86 44.45 -2.45
N THR A 494 1.85 43.70 -2.90
CA THR A 494 0.54 43.68 -2.25
C THR A 494 0.49 42.70 -1.08
N ALA A 495 0.08 43.13 0.12
CA ALA A 495 0.08 42.22 1.27
C ALA A 495 -0.99 41.11 1.11
N VAL A 496 -2.21 41.46 0.72
CA VAL A 496 -3.28 40.48 0.47
C VAL A 496 -4.03 40.81 -0.83
N ASN A 497 -4.03 39.87 -1.77
CA ASN A 497 -4.70 39.96 -3.07
C ASN A 497 -5.65 38.76 -3.24
N ILE A 498 -6.97 38.98 -3.21
CA ILE A 498 -7.98 37.93 -3.34
C ILE A 498 -8.96 38.33 -4.45
N ARG A 499 -9.02 37.59 -5.55
CA ARG A 499 -9.80 37.97 -6.75
C ARG A 499 -10.52 36.81 -7.40
N ASN A 500 -11.81 36.98 -7.70
CA ASN A 500 -12.66 35.92 -8.27
C ASN A 500 -12.68 34.66 -7.39
N MET A 501 -12.69 34.79 -6.06
CA MET A 501 -12.69 33.67 -5.11
C MET A 501 -14.02 33.54 -4.36
N THR A 502 -14.37 32.32 -3.98
CA THR A 502 -15.36 32.09 -2.92
C THR A 502 -14.64 32.10 -1.58
N ILE A 503 -14.91 33.08 -0.73
CA ILE A 503 -14.52 33.02 0.69
C ILE A 503 -15.43 31.99 1.36
N GLY A 504 -14.85 30.94 1.93
CA GLY A 504 -15.62 29.87 2.58
C GLY A 504 -16.29 30.34 3.87
N ALA A 505 -17.16 29.50 4.43
CA ALA A 505 -17.94 29.83 5.63
C ALA A 505 -17.06 30.11 6.88
N SER A 506 -15.84 29.55 6.94
CA SER A 506 -14.86 29.86 7.99
C SER A 506 -14.18 31.23 7.83
N GLY A 507 -14.40 31.91 6.70
CA GLY A 507 -13.84 33.21 6.39
C GLY A 507 -12.35 33.18 6.02
N VAL A 508 -11.84 34.38 5.73
CA VAL A 508 -10.41 34.66 5.62
C VAL A 508 -10.07 35.68 6.69
N THR A 509 -9.36 35.25 7.74
CA THR A 509 -9.03 36.06 8.90
C THR A 509 -7.52 36.24 9.03
N PHE A 510 -7.08 37.48 8.85
CA PHE A 510 -5.74 37.92 9.24
C PHE A 510 -5.80 38.61 10.61
N ARG A 511 -4.81 38.37 11.46
CA ARG A 511 -4.58 39.19 12.65
C ARG A 511 -4.07 40.57 12.25
N SER A 512 -3.10 40.60 11.34
CA SER A 512 -2.56 41.85 10.81
C SER A 512 -2.22 41.79 9.31
N VAL A 513 -2.42 42.92 8.62
CA VAL A 513 -2.02 43.13 7.22
C VAL A 513 -1.28 44.46 7.12
N SER A 514 -0.01 44.43 6.71
CA SER A 514 0.86 45.61 6.64
C SER A 514 1.55 45.72 5.28
N ALA A 515 1.71 46.95 4.79
CA ALA A 515 2.37 47.23 3.51
C ALA A 515 2.94 48.65 3.54
N ASN A 516 4.19 48.83 3.10
CA ASN A 516 4.90 50.11 3.16
C ASN A 516 5.40 50.54 1.77
N GLY A 517 4.45 50.83 0.87
CA GLY A 517 4.67 51.02 -0.56
C GLY A 517 4.17 49.84 -1.40
N GLY A 518 4.19 50.03 -2.72
CA GLY A 518 3.63 49.10 -3.72
C GLY A 518 2.28 49.54 -4.26
N SER A 519 1.62 48.63 -5.01
CA SER A 519 0.34 48.91 -5.66
C SER A 519 -0.83 49.07 -4.67
N ASN A 520 -0.93 48.19 -3.68
CA ASN A 520 -2.07 48.14 -2.74
C ASN A 520 -1.65 47.42 -1.45
N GLY A 521 -2.28 47.71 -0.32
CA GLY A 521 -2.16 46.86 0.87
C GLY A 521 -3.10 45.65 0.82
N ILE A 522 -4.39 45.92 0.63
CA ILE A 522 -5.45 44.91 0.49
C ILE A 522 -6.17 45.14 -0.83
N TYR A 523 -6.31 44.07 -1.64
CA TYR A 523 -7.06 44.09 -2.90
C TYR A 523 -8.07 42.93 -2.90
N LEU A 524 -9.36 43.26 -2.84
CA LEU A 524 -10.47 42.31 -2.90
C LEU A 524 -11.36 42.63 -4.11
N ASP A 525 -11.50 41.70 -5.04
CA ASP A 525 -12.25 41.93 -6.29
C ASP A 525 -13.09 40.72 -6.69
N SER A 526 -14.39 40.92 -6.90
CA SER A 526 -15.32 39.92 -7.43
C SER A 526 -15.35 38.64 -6.58
N ASN A 527 -15.32 38.82 -5.25
CA ASN A 527 -15.34 37.73 -4.28
C ASN A 527 -16.75 37.53 -3.69
N THR A 528 -17.08 36.27 -3.39
CA THR A 528 -18.40 35.88 -2.86
C THR A 528 -18.30 35.06 -1.58
N GLY A 529 -19.40 34.89 -0.85
CA GLY A 529 -19.48 33.99 0.31
C GLY A 529 -19.23 34.68 1.65
N GLY A 530 -18.33 34.08 2.45
CA GLY A 530 -18.04 34.45 3.82
C GLY A 530 -17.25 35.74 4.00
N THR A 531 -16.79 35.98 5.24
CA THR A 531 -16.22 37.27 5.66
C THR A 531 -14.71 37.34 5.44
N PHE A 532 -14.22 38.45 4.87
CA PHE A 532 -12.81 38.85 5.00
C PHE A 532 -12.63 39.70 6.26
N THR A 533 -11.74 39.27 7.16
CA THR A 533 -11.51 39.93 8.45
C THR A 533 -10.03 40.27 8.66
N VAL A 534 -9.76 41.50 9.08
CA VAL A 534 -8.54 41.85 9.82
C VAL A 534 -8.93 42.14 11.27
N SER A 535 -8.42 41.36 12.23
CA SER A 535 -8.90 41.38 13.62
C SER A 535 -8.18 42.39 14.52
N GLY A 536 -6.87 42.58 14.32
CA GLY A 536 -6.00 43.21 15.30
C GLY A 536 -5.91 42.46 16.63
N THR A 537 -5.41 43.14 17.66
CA THR A 537 -5.24 42.62 19.04
C THR A 537 -5.78 43.56 20.13
N GLY A 538 -6.56 44.59 19.78
CA GLY A 538 -7.09 45.54 20.76
C GLY A 538 -6.25 46.82 20.98
N SER A 539 -5.26 47.09 20.12
CA SER A 539 -4.41 48.30 20.22
C SER A 539 -4.29 49.03 18.88
N PRO A 540 -4.11 50.35 18.83
CA PRO A 540 -3.95 51.10 17.57
C PRO A 540 -2.84 50.52 16.68
N GLY A 541 -3.13 50.28 15.40
CA GLY A 541 -2.17 49.66 14.47
C GLY A 541 -1.96 48.16 14.64
N SER A 542 -2.61 47.49 15.61
CA SER A 542 -2.49 46.04 15.78
C SER A 542 -3.11 45.22 14.64
N GLY A 543 -4.03 45.80 13.88
CA GLY A 543 -4.51 45.26 12.60
C GLY A 543 -3.47 45.37 11.48
N GLY A 544 -2.35 46.06 11.71
CA GLY A 544 -1.34 46.37 10.73
C GLY A 544 -1.45 47.78 10.16
N THR A 545 -0.39 48.16 9.46
CA THR A 545 -0.22 49.51 8.91
C THR A 545 0.00 49.42 7.40
N ILE A 546 -0.89 50.04 6.64
CA ILE A 546 -0.80 50.17 5.19
C ILE A 546 -0.46 51.64 4.90
N GLN A 547 0.65 51.89 4.23
CA GLN A 547 1.17 53.24 4.07
C GLN A 547 2.05 53.43 2.82
N ASN A 548 2.26 54.69 2.45
CA ASN A 548 3.17 55.14 1.38
C ASN A 548 2.87 54.50 0.01
N MET A 549 1.59 54.23 -0.30
CA MET A 549 1.21 53.62 -1.58
C MET A 549 1.32 54.62 -2.72
N SER A 550 1.88 54.16 -3.84
CA SER A 550 2.12 54.97 -5.04
C SER A 550 1.53 54.28 -6.27
N GLY A 551 0.94 55.05 -7.17
CA GLY A 551 0.34 54.54 -8.40
C GLY A 551 0.01 55.68 -9.35
N ALA A 552 -0.41 55.34 -10.57
CA ALA A 552 -0.89 56.33 -11.52
C ALA A 552 -2.35 56.68 -11.23
N ASN A 553 -2.69 57.95 -11.43
CA ASN A 553 -3.99 58.51 -11.06
C ASN A 553 -5.10 57.92 -11.95
N GLY A 554 -6.30 57.80 -11.39
CA GLY A 554 -7.42 57.07 -12.02
C GLY A 554 -7.26 55.53 -12.14
N THR A 555 -6.09 54.96 -11.81
CA THR A 555 -5.89 53.49 -11.81
C THR A 555 -6.30 52.83 -10.48
N THR A 556 -6.14 51.51 -10.35
CA THR A 556 -6.28 50.80 -9.07
C THR A 556 -4.98 50.73 -8.27
N ASN A 557 -3.84 51.09 -8.86
CA ASN A 557 -2.55 51.16 -8.16
C ASN A 557 -2.49 52.44 -7.31
N GLY A 558 -1.78 52.40 -6.19
CA GLY A 558 -1.72 53.48 -5.21
C GLY A 558 -2.86 53.47 -4.19
N ILE A 559 -3.85 52.58 -4.33
CA ILE A 559 -5.00 52.49 -3.43
C ILE A 559 -4.67 51.60 -2.21
N GLY A 560 -4.84 52.11 -1.00
CA GLY A 560 -4.53 51.37 0.23
C GLY A 560 -5.33 50.08 0.40
N VAL A 561 -6.66 50.21 0.39
CA VAL A 561 -7.63 49.11 0.44
C VAL A 561 -8.59 49.25 -0.75
N TYR A 562 -8.48 48.36 -1.72
CA TYR A 562 -9.37 48.30 -2.88
C TYR A 562 -10.41 47.19 -2.71
N LEU A 563 -11.69 47.54 -2.83
CA LEU A 563 -12.84 46.65 -2.72
C LEU A 563 -13.70 46.81 -3.98
N ASN A 564 -13.82 45.77 -4.80
CA ASN A 564 -14.69 45.76 -5.99
C ASN A 564 -15.58 44.52 -5.98
N ASN A 565 -16.88 44.67 -6.24
CA ASN A 565 -17.82 43.55 -6.40
C ASN A 565 -17.67 42.48 -5.29
N THR A 566 -17.59 42.91 -4.02
CA THR A 566 -17.23 42.08 -2.87
C THR A 566 -18.12 42.41 -1.67
N GLY A 567 -18.38 41.42 -0.82
CA GLY A 567 -19.19 41.59 0.39
C GLY A 567 -18.44 41.21 1.67
N ASN A 568 -19.06 41.50 2.82
CA ASN A 568 -18.70 40.98 4.14
C ASN A 568 -17.22 41.26 4.51
N VAL A 569 -16.87 42.54 4.65
CA VAL A 569 -15.51 43.00 4.96
C VAL A 569 -15.45 43.61 6.35
N SER A 570 -14.56 43.14 7.21
CA SER A 570 -14.37 43.63 8.59
C SER A 570 -12.92 44.00 8.86
N LEU A 571 -12.62 45.29 9.01
CA LEU A 571 -11.24 45.80 9.16
C LEU A 571 -11.08 46.50 10.51
N ASN A 572 -10.31 45.90 11.42
CA ASN A 572 -10.23 46.33 12.82
C ASN A 572 -8.80 46.72 13.18
N TRP A 573 -8.66 47.82 13.93
CA TRP A 573 -7.37 48.32 14.43
C TRP A 573 -6.31 48.63 13.37
N MET A 574 -6.73 48.97 12.14
CA MET A 574 -5.85 49.34 11.03
C MET A 574 -5.32 50.77 11.16
N GLN A 575 -4.10 51.01 10.65
CA GLN A 575 -3.60 52.35 10.34
C GLN A 575 -3.39 52.47 8.81
N LEU A 576 -4.04 53.45 8.20
CA LEU A 576 -3.92 53.75 6.77
C LEU A 576 -3.30 55.14 6.60
N ASN A 577 -2.04 55.23 6.13
CA ASN A 577 -1.26 56.48 6.15
C ASN A 577 -0.58 56.81 4.80
N GLY A 578 -0.97 57.88 4.11
CA GLY A 578 -0.24 58.37 2.93
C GLY A 578 -0.43 57.54 1.66
N PHE A 579 -1.20 58.06 0.70
CA PHE A 579 -1.57 57.39 -0.55
C PHE A 579 -1.59 58.39 -1.70
N SER A 580 -0.94 58.07 -2.84
CA SER A 580 -1.10 58.84 -4.09
C SER A 580 -2.54 58.82 -4.59
N ASN A 581 -3.29 57.76 -4.29
CA ASN A 581 -4.68 57.58 -4.70
C ASN A 581 -5.56 57.37 -3.44
N PHE A 582 -6.71 56.70 -3.52
CA PHE A 582 -7.58 56.50 -2.35
C PHE A 582 -6.93 55.68 -1.22
N ALA A 583 -7.14 56.06 0.06
CA ALA A 583 -6.78 55.15 1.15
C ALA A 583 -7.72 53.94 1.19
N ILE A 584 -9.02 54.16 0.95
CA ILE A 584 -10.05 53.11 0.77
C ILE A 584 -10.92 53.47 -0.45
N ARG A 585 -11.04 52.55 -1.41
CA ARG A 585 -11.98 52.66 -2.54
C ARG A 585 -12.89 51.44 -2.62
N GLY A 586 -14.20 51.67 -2.63
CA GLY A 586 -15.23 50.65 -2.79
C GLY A 586 -16.10 50.85 -4.04
N ILE A 587 -16.27 49.79 -4.84
CA ILE A 587 -17.16 49.77 -6.00
C ILE A 587 -18.05 48.54 -5.91
N THR A 588 -19.37 48.71 -5.84
CA THR A 588 -20.36 47.63 -5.69
C THR A 588 -20.01 46.71 -4.52
N VAL A 589 -20.18 47.23 -3.29
CA VAL A 589 -19.73 46.57 -2.06
C VAL A 589 -20.91 46.39 -1.10
N SER A 590 -20.91 45.30 -0.33
CA SER A 590 -21.91 45.06 0.71
C SER A 590 -21.30 44.74 2.07
N ASN A 591 -21.99 45.08 3.17
CA ASN A 591 -21.64 44.69 4.53
C ASN A 591 -20.18 44.99 4.91
N VAL A 592 -19.84 46.28 5.03
CA VAL A 592 -18.49 46.73 5.38
C VAL A 592 -18.47 47.32 6.78
N THR A 593 -17.67 46.72 7.65
CA THR A 593 -17.35 47.23 8.98
C THR A 593 -15.90 47.64 9.02
N PHE A 594 -15.62 48.81 9.60
CA PHE A 594 -14.32 49.03 10.20
C PHE A 594 -14.50 49.50 11.64
N THR A 595 -13.53 49.19 12.49
CA THR A 595 -13.59 49.51 13.93
C THR A 595 -12.20 49.93 14.40
N ASN A 596 -12.11 50.96 15.24
CA ASN A 596 -10.84 51.39 15.86
C ASN A 596 -9.71 51.65 14.85
N SER A 597 -10.06 52.02 13.62
CA SER A 597 -9.15 52.15 12.48
C SER A 597 -9.02 53.61 12.06
N VAL A 598 -7.80 54.03 11.75
CA VAL A 598 -7.43 55.42 11.47
C VAL A 598 -7.02 55.58 10.02
N VAL A 599 -7.49 56.65 9.37
CA VAL A 599 -7.02 57.10 8.06
C VAL A 599 -6.38 58.47 8.22
N SER A 600 -5.11 58.60 7.82
CA SER A 600 -4.33 59.83 8.02
C SER A 600 -3.31 60.10 6.90
N GLY A 601 -2.71 61.28 6.93
CA GLY A 601 -1.80 61.74 5.88
C GLY A 601 -2.54 62.17 4.60
N LEU A 602 -1.78 62.46 3.54
CA LEU A 602 -2.35 62.77 2.23
C LEU A 602 -2.98 61.50 1.63
N SER A 603 -4.09 61.67 0.90
CA SER A 603 -4.79 60.59 0.19
C SER A 603 -5.40 61.18 -1.07
N GLY A 604 -4.83 60.82 -2.23
CA GLY A 604 -5.04 61.51 -3.49
C GLY A 604 -3.99 62.58 -3.73
N ASP A 605 -3.42 62.59 -4.93
CA ASP A 605 -2.54 63.66 -5.43
C ASP A 605 -3.10 64.36 -6.69
N SER A 606 -4.20 63.84 -7.28
CA SER A 606 -4.97 64.47 -8.36
C SER A 606 -6.36 64.94 -7.93
N ALA A 607 -6.59 66.24 -8.07
CA ALA A 607 -7.93 66.82 -8.00
C ALA A 607 -8.79 66.54 -9.25
N ALA A 608 -8.20 66.05 -10.35
CA ALA A 608 -8.93 65.76 -11.59
C ALA A 608 -9.64 64.39 -11.57
N ASP A 609 -9.18 63.47 -10.72
CA ASP A 609 -9.63 62.07 -10.65
C ASP A 609 -10.55 61.79 -9.44
N ASP A 610 -10.97 62.84 -8.72
CA ASP A 610 -11.80 62.81 -7.50
C ASP A 610 -11.23 61.89 -6.39
N GLU A 611 -9.92 61.96 -6.20
CA GLU A 611 -9.19 61.14 -5.22
C GLU A 611 -9.38 61.66 -3.79
N GLY A 612 -9.35 60.75 -2.81
CA GLY A 612 -9.55 61.13 -1.41
C GLY A 612 -9.39 59.98 -0.42
N ALA A 613 -9.50 60.28 0.87
CA ALA A 613 -9.31 59.29 1.93
C ALA A 613 -10.22 58.05 1.77
N ILE A 614 -11.52 58.24 1.54
CA ILE A 614 -12.50 57.14 1.48
C ILE A 614 -13.55 57.45 0.42
N SER A 615 -13.74 56.55 -0.54
CA SER A 615 -14.78 56.65 -1.57
C SER A 615 -15.52 55.32 -1.74
N PHE A 616 -16.85 55.37 -1.87
CA PHE A 616 -17.72 54.21 -2.07
C PHE A 616 -18.80 54.51 -3.11
N THR A 617 -18.90 53.67 -4.13
CA THR A 617 -19.98 53.66 -5.12
C THR A 617 -20.77 52.35 -5.02
N ASN A 618 -22.10 52.40 -5.16
CA ASN A 618 -23.00 51.25 -5.04
C ASN A 618 -22.79 50.43 -3.74
N LEU A 619 -22.70 51.12 -2.61
CA LEU A 619 -22.62 50.51 -1.28
C LEU A 619 -24.00 50.04 -0.81
N THR A 620 -24.09 48.81 -0.31
CA THR A 620 -25.34 48.17 0.13
C THR A 620 -25.20 47.43 1.47
N GLY A 621 -26.33 47.07 2.10
CA GLY A 621 -26.31 46.40 3.40
C GLY A 621 -25.79 47.30 4.52
N THR A 622 -25.05 46.73 5.46
CA THR A 622 -24.55 47.48 6.63
C THR A 622 -23.22 48.17 6.34
N PHE A 623 -23.10 49.47 6.69
CA PHE A 623 -21.82 50.18 6.74
C PHE A 623 -21.56 50.72 8.15
N THR A 624 -20.49 50.27 8.81
CA THR A 624 -20.20 50.61 10.22
C THR A 624 -18.95 51.48 10.38
N PHE A 625 -19.18 52.69 10.90
CA PHE A 625 -18.36 53.91 11.04
C PHE A 625 -17.45 54.11 12.28
N THR A 626 -17.21 53.11 13.16
CA THR A 626 -17.03 53.37 14.63
C THR A 626 -15.59 53.57 15.19
N ASN A 627 -15.47 54.51 16.16
CA ASN A 627 -14.30 54.88 17.02
C ASN A 627 -12.96 55.20 16.30
N ARG A 628 -12.75 56.45 15.83
CA ARG A 628 -11.77 56.73 14.74
C ARG A 628 -11.21 58.15 14.70
N GLY A 629 -10.17 58.30 13.89
CA GLY A 629 -9.85 59.54 13.18
C GLY A 629 -9.82 59.32 11.66
N VAL A 630 -10.48 60.21 10.91
CA VAL A 630 -10.18 60.46 9.50
C VAL A 630 -9.64 61.88 9.46
N THR A 631 -8.33 62.04 9.34
CA THR A 631 -7.70 63.36 9.29
C THR A 631 -7.52 63.79 7.84
N ARG A 632 -8.46 64.60 7.35
CA ARG A 632 -8.28 65.35 6.11
C ARG A 632 -7.31 66.50 6.42
N ASN A 633 -6.05 66.38 6.00
CA ASN A 633 -5.17 67.54 5.93
C ASN A 633 -5.58 68.40 4.71
N PRO A 634 -5.38 69.72 4.76
CA PRO A 634 -6.03 70.69 3.87
C PRO A 634 -5.54 70.64 2.42
#